data_AF-A0A2G5V1Q1-F1
#
_entry.id   AF-A0A2G5V1Q1-F1
#
_cell.length_a   1.000
_cell.length_b   1.000
_cell.length_c   1.000
_cell.angle_alpha   90.00
_cell.angle_beta   90.00
_cell.angle_gamma   90.00
#
_symmetry.space_group_name_H-M   'P 1'
#
loop_
_entity.id
_entity.type
_entity.pdbx_description
1 polymer ?
#
loop_
_entity_poly.entity_id
_entity_poly.type
_entity_poly.pdbx_seq_one_letter_code
_entity_poly.pdbx_strand_id
1 'polypeptide(L)'
;MAPNDNGRTPRKRRPPTFFDPSSNKKPLSEVELLTQKCENAEKLKQKYENKNKVLRREMKKLYQEKYKWQSKMTNSQRQHDWQIANLKADHEKEKANHEKEKADHEKEKAGHEQEIKRLEASNVELRHRMREWKSLKDNKELVKTVTNARNEANYHRQKALECMSMYLKGQEDLSGVLKLWKMCDVCRREFGSEPNTTPRVLFCGHTICEDCIDHIIKGHALRCPLCRSFCYKPDLDANHFPKNFLALDM
;
A
#
# COMPACT_ATOMS: atom_id res chain seq x y z
N MET A 1 -53.84 -27.66 66.09
CA MET A 1 -53.79 -26.63 67.15
C MET A 1 -55.09 -25.84 67.11
N ALA A 2 -56.06 -26.27 67.90
CA ALA A 2 -57.15 -25.43 68.41
C ALA A 2 -56.61 -24.71 69.69
N PRO A 3 -57.32 -23.79 70.38
CA PRO A 3 -58.73 -23.90 70.78
C PRO A 3 -59.59 -22.67 70.44
N ASN A 4 -60.87 -22.81 70.10
CA ASN A 4 -62.00 -23.08 71.00
C ASN A 4 -62.11 -22.04 72.13
N ASP A 5 -63.17 -21.23 72.12
CA ASP A 5 -63.88 -20.96 73.37
C ASP A 5 -65.37 -20.79 73.17
N ASN A 6 -66.08 -21.38 74.11
CA ASN A 6 -67.48 -21.73 74.10
C ASN A 6 -68.32 -20.68 74.82
N GLY A 7 -69.57 -20.58 74.38
CA GLY A 7 -70.68 -20.78 75.30
C GLY A 7 -71.21 -19.56 76.06
N ARG A 8 -72.51 -19.33 75.85
CA ARG A 8 -73.60 -19.39 76.87
C ARG A 8 -74.62 -18.30 76.65
N THR A 9 -75.81 -18.74 76.27
CA THR A 9 -77.08 -18.07 76.53
C THR A 9 -77.39 -18.07 78.04
N PRO A 10 -77.90 -16.97 78.60
CA PRO A 10 -78.77 -17.04 79.77
C PRO A 10 -80.17 -16.47 79.51
N ARG A 11 -81.14 -17.09 80.19
CA ARG A 11 -82.58 -16.85 80.14
C ARG A 11 -83.00 -15.53 80.82
N LYS A 12 -84.13 -15.03 80.32
CA LYS A 12 -85.03 -14.00 80.87
C LYS A 12 -85.37 -14.21 82.37
N ARG A 13 -85.39 -13.12 83.15
CA ARG A 13 -86.47 -12.69 84.09
C ARG A 13 -86.42 -11.14 84.29
N ARG A 14 -87.59 -10.48 84.13
CA ARG A 14 -87.96 -9.07 84.49
C ARG A 14 -88.32 -8.98 85.99
N PRO A 15 -88.76 -7.84 86.63
CA PRO A 15 -88.91 -6.38 86.31
C PRO A 15 -88.32 -5.50 87.48
N PRO A 16 -88.63 -4.20 87.77
CA PRO A 16 -89.51 -3.21 87.15
C PRO A 16 -88.86 -1.83 86.83
N THR A 17 -89.69 -1.05 86.15
CA THR A 17 -89.67 0.37 85.75
C THR A 17 -89.03 1.36 86.73
N PHE A 18 -88.22 2.32 86.24
CA PHE A 18 -88.60 3.75 86.22
C PHE A 18 -87.55 4.63 85.50
N PHE A 19 -88.07 5.65 84.81
CA PHE A 19 -87.43 6.83 84.24
C PHE A 19 -86.54 6.70 82.99
N ASP A 20 -87.20 6.93 81.86
CA ASP A 20 -86.65 7.34 80.57
C ASP A 20 -86.60 8.89 80.54
N PRO A 21 -85.42 9.53 80.58
CA PRO A 21 -85.33 10.97 80.37
C PRO A 21 -85.20 11.24 78.87
N SER A 22 -86.25 11.85 78.31
CA SER A 22 -86.32 12.54 77.02
C SER A 22 -86.76 11.73 75.79
N SER A 23 -88.06 11.43 75.77
CA SER A 23 -88.86 11.79 74.59
C SER A 23 -88.83 13.32 74.42
N ASN A 24 -87.97 13.81 73.52
CA ASN A 24 -88.22 15.13 72.92
C ASN A 24 -87.60 15.23 71.52
N LYS A 25 -88.22 14.55 70.55
CA LYS A 25 -88.19 15.02 69.17
C LYS A 25 -89.65 15.19 68.75
N LYS A 26 -90.10 16.45 68.73
CA LYS A 26 -91.32 16.83 68.01
C LYS A 26 -91.23 16.27 66.58
N PRO A 27 -92.33 15.82 65.97
CA PRO A 27 -92.32 15.53 64.54
C PRO A 27 -91.87 16.80 63.83
N LEU A 28 -90.73 16.72 63.14
CA LEU A 28 -90.20 17.82 62.33
C LEU A 28 -91.32 18.28 61.39
N SER A 29 -91.53 19.59 61.31
CA SER A 29 -92.42 20.14 60.31
C SER A 29 -91.90 19.75 58.92
N GLU A 30 -92.82 19.60 57.95
CA GLU A 30 -92.48 19.25 56.57
C GLU A 30 -91.38 20.16 55.99
N VAL A 31 -91.36 21.42 56.42
CA VAL A 31 -90.34 22.43 56.09
C VAL A 31 -88.96 22.06 56.66
N GLU A 32 -88.85 21.66 57.93
CA GLU A 32 -87.56 21.31 58.55
C GLU A 32 -86.95 20.03 57.96
N LEU A 33 -87.79 19.04 57.59
CA LEU A 33 -87.32 17.84 56.91
C LEU A 33 -86.80 18.16 55.50
N LEU A 34 -87.43 19.09 54.80
CA LEU A 34 -86.97 19.59 53.50
C LEU A 34 -85.66 20.37 53.63
N THR A 35 -85.52 21.24 54.65
CA THR A 35 -84.26 21.96 54.92
C THR A 35 -83.11 20.99 55.19
N GLN A 36 -83.31 19.97 56.01
CA GLN A 36 -82.27 18.97 56.30
C GLN A 36 -81.88 18.15 55.05
N LYS A 37 -82.84 17.85 54.17
CA LYS A 37 -82.57 17.22 52.88
C LYS A 37 -81.77 18.13 51.95
N CYS A 38 -82.10 19.43 51.91
CA CYS A 38 -81.34 20.43 51.15
C CYS A 38 -79.90 20.56 51.65
N GLU A 39 -79.67 20.67 52.96
CA GLU A 39 -78.32 20.73 53.54
C GLU A 39 -77.49 19.46 53.25
N ASN A 40 -78.11 18.29 53.34
CA ASN A 40 -77.45 17.03 53.02
C ASN A 40 -77.12 16.93 51.53
N ALA A 41 -78.00 17.40 50.64
CA ALA A 41 -77.76 17.49 49.22
C ALA A 41 -76.63 18.46 48.88
N GLU A 42 -76.54 19.60 49.57
CA GLU A 42 -75.45 20.58 49.43
C GLU A 42 -74.10 20.01 49.87
N LYS A 43 -74.05 19.35 51.03
CA LYS A 43 -72.83 18.65 51.50
C LYS A 43 -72.38 17.57 50.51
N LEU A 44 -73.33 16.84 49.94
CA LEU A 44 -73.05 15.82 48.93
C LEU A 44 -72.52 16.45 47.63
N LYS A 45 -73.15 17.53 47.16
CA LYS A 45 -72.70 18.30 46.00
C LYS A 45 -71.27 18.82 46.19
N GLN A 46 -70.96 19.42 47.34
CA GLN A 46 -69.62 19.90 47.65
C GLN A 46 -68.58 18.77 47.70
N LYS A 47 -68.95 17.60 48.22
CA LYS A 47 -68.11 16.39 48.19
C LYS A 47 -67.80 15.93 46.76
N TYR A 48 -68.79 15.91 45.87
CA TYR A 48 -68.60 15.56 44.47
C TYR A 48 -67.81 16.62 43.69
N GLU A 49 -68.02 17.91 43.98
CA GLU A 49 -67.21 19.00 43.40
C GLU A 49 -65.74 18.88 43.79
N ASN A 50 -65.45 18.58 45.06
CA ASN A 50 -64.08 18.37 45.52
C ASN A 50 -63.46 17.11 44.90
N LYS A 51 -64.20 15.99 44.80
CA LYS A 51 -63.75 14.80 44.07
C LYS A 51 -63.46 15.09 42.60
N ASN A 52 -64.33 15.85 41.92
CA ASN A 52 -64.12 16.25 40.53
C ASN A 52 -62.89 17.16 40.36
N LYS A 53 -62.61 18.04 41.33
CA LYS A 53 -61.38 18.86 41.33
C LYS A 53 -60.13 18.00 41.45
N VAL A 54 -60.13 16.99 42.34
CA VAL A 54 -59.02 16.04 42.50
C VAL A 54 -58.83 15.21 41.23
N LEU A 55 -59.89 14.62 40.69
CA LEU A 55 -59.84 13.84 39.45
C LEU A 55 -59.31 14.66 38.27
N ARG A 56 -59.72 15.93 38.14
CA ARG A 56 -59.17 16.83 37.09
C ARG A 56 -57.66 17.05 37.25
N ARG A 57 -57.17 17.19 38.48
CA ARG A 57 -55.72 17.35 38.75
C ARG A 57 -54.95 16.07 38.43
N GLU A 58 -55.48 14.91 38.81
CA GLU A 58 -54.87 13.61 38.49
C GLU A 58 -54.87 13.34 36.99
N MET A 59 -55.98 13.59 36.30
CA MET A 59 -56.06 13.50 34.84
C MET A 59 -55.03 14.40 34.15
N LYS A 60 -54.81 15.63 34.66
CA LYS A 60 -53.79 16.52 34.13
C LYS A 60 -52.37 15.96 34.32
N LYS A 61 -52.07 15.36 35.48
CA LYS A 61 -50.78 14.69 35.74
C LYS A 61 -50.56 13.51 34.78
N LEU A 62 -51.55 12.63 34.65
CA LEU A 62 -51.48 11.48 33.74
C LEU A 62 -51.28 11.91 32.28
N TYR A 63 -51.93 12.98 31.85
CA TYR A 63 -51.74 13.52 30.50
C TYR A 63 -50.31 14.06 30.29
N GLN A 64 -49.76 14.76 31.28
CA GLN A 64 -48.38 15.25 31.25
C GLN A 64 -47.37 14.08 31.24
N GLU A 65 -47.60 13.04 32.04
CA GLU A 65 -46.77 11.84 32.06
C GLU A 65 -46.82 11.10 30.73
N LYS A 66 -48.02 10.92 30.16
CA LYS A 66 -48.21 10.34 28.84
C LYS A 66 -47.41 11.13 27.79
N TYR A 67 -47.50 12.45 27.78
CA TYR A 67 -46.76 13.29 26.84
C TYR A 67 -45.23 13.15 27.02
N LYS A 68 -44.74 13.13 28.26
CA LYS A 68 -43.32 12.90 28.55
C LYS A 68 -42.85 11.54 28.05
N TRP A 69 -43.60 10.48 28.32
CA TRP A 69 -43.29 9.13 27.85
C TRP A 69 -43.31 9.03 26.33
N GLN A 70 -44.32 9.61 25.68
CA GLN A 70 -44.40 9.67 24.22
C GLN A 70 -43.19 10.39 23.63
N SER A 71 -42.83 11.56 24.16
CA SER A 71 -41.67 12.32 23.69
C SER A 71 -40.35 11.55 23.88
N LYS A 72 -40.16 10.90 25.04
CA LYS A 72 -39.00 10.02 25.28
C LYS A 72 -38.93 8.86 24.27
N MET A 73 -40.07 8.19 24.03
CA MET A 73 -40.15 7.08 23.09
C MET A 73 -39.82 7.54 21.66
N THR A 74 -40.38 8.66 21.21
CA THR A 74 -40.11 9.22 19.88
C THR A 74 -38.64 9.62 19.73
N ASN A 75 -38.03 10.24 20.73
CA ASN A 75 -36.61 10.59 20.68
C ASN A 75 -35.71 9.35 20.65
N SER A 76 -36.03 8.33 21.46
CA SER A 76 -35.32 7.05 21.42
C SER A 76 -35.45 6.37 20.05
N GLN A 77 -36.66 6.36 19.48
CA GLN A 77 -36.90 5.80 18.16
C GLN A 77 -36.10 6.53 17.08
N ARG A 78 -36.10 7.87 17.09
CA ARG A 78 -35.28 8.67 16.16
C ARG A 78 -33.79 8.37 16.28
N GLN A 79 -33.30 8.18 17.51
CA GLN A 79 -31.89 7.83 17.73
C GLN A 79 -31.57 6.45 17.14
N HIS A 80 -32.43 5.46 17.34
CA HIS A 80 -32.26 4.14 16.73
C HIS A 80 -32.36 4.19 15.20
N ASP A 81 -33.34 4.93 14.65
CA ASP A 81 -33.51 5.08 13.21
C ASP A 81 -32.28 5.75 12.59
N TRP A 82 -31.71 6.77 13.25
CA TRP A 82 -30.47 7.41 12.82
C TRP A 82 -29.27 6.46 12.86
N GLN A 83 -29.13 5.66 13.93
CA GLN A 83 -28.07 4.65 14.02
C GLN A 83 -28.19 3.60 12.90
N ILE A 84 -29.39 3.11 12.65
CA ILE A 84 -29.67 2.14 11.58
C ILE A 84 -29.34 2.75 10.21
N ALA A 85 -29.73 4.00 9.96
CA ALA A 85 -29.44 4.69 8.71
C ALA A 85 -27.93 4.83 8.46
N ASN A 86 -27.16 5.20 9.49
CA ASN A 86 -25.70 5.29 9.37
C ASN A 86 -25.05 3.94 9.10
N LEU A 87 -25.44 2.90 9.86
CA LEU A 87 -24.92 1.54 9.63
C LEU A 87 -25.22 1.04 8.23
N LYS A 88 -26.40 1.34 7.67
CA LYS A 88 -26.74 1.02 6.28
C LYS A 88 -25.85 1.76 5.29
N ALA A 89 -25.63 3.05 5.49
CA ALA A 89 -24.78 3.86 4.63
C ALA A 89 -23.31 3.37 4.66
N ASP A 90 -22.80 3.00 5.82
CA ASP A 90 -21.43 2.48 5.95
C ASP A 90 -21.31 1.09 5.31
N HIS A 91 -22.29 0.21 5.51
CA HIS A 91 -22.34 -1.09 4.84
C HIS A 91 -22.41 -0.95 3.31
N GLU A 92 -23.17 0.01 2.78
CA GLU A 92 -23.21 0.30 1.34
C GLU A 92 -21.86 0.77 0.80
N LYS A 93 -21.14 1.62 1.54
CA LYS A 93 -19.77 2.04 1.18
C LYS A 93 -18.80 0.87 1.20
N GLU A 94 -18.82 0.05 2.24
CA GLU A 94 -17.97 -1.14 2.33
C GLU A 94 -18.24 -2.11 1.17
N LYS A 95 -19.51 -2.32 0.83
CA LYS A 95 -19.89 -3.14 -0.32
C LYS A 95 -19.34 -2.58 -1.63
N ALA A 96 -19.47 -1.27 -1.85
CA ALA A 96 -18.92 -0.62 -3.06
C ALA A 96 -17.38 -0.72 -3.11
N ASN A 97 -16.70 -0.57 -1.98
CA ASN A 97 -15.25 -0.76 -1.89
C ASN A 97 -14.85 -2.20 -2.22
N HIS A 98 -15.55 -3.18 -1.65
CA HIS A 98 -15.28 -4.59 -1.92
C HIS A 98 -15.52 -4.96 -3.40
N GLU A 99 -16.58 -4.44 -4.02
CA GLU A 99 -16.84 -4.62 -5.45
C GLU A 99 -15.72 -4.02 -6.31
N LYS A 100 -15.20 -2.85 -5.94
CA LYS A 100 -14.07 -2.22 -6.61
C LYS A 100 -12.78 -3.02 -6.45
N GLU A 101 -12.44 -3.45 -5.24
CA GLU A 101 -11.28 -4.30 -4.97
C GLU A 101 -11.32 -5.60 -5.77
N LYS A 102 -12.51 -6.23 -5.83
CA LYS A 102 -12.72 -7.44 -6.62
C LYS A 102 -12.49 -7.20 -8.12
N ALA A 103 -13.00 -6.08 -8.65
CA ALA A 103 -12.79 -5.71 -10.05
C ALA A 103 -11.33 -5.40 -10.37
N ASP A 104 -10.61 -4.75 -9.45
CA ASP A 104 -9.19 -4.44 -9.62
C ASP A 104 -8.34 -5.71 -9.56
N HIS A 105 -8.62 -6.63 -8.64
CA HIS A 105 -7.98 -7.94 -8.58
C HIS A 105 -8.26 -8.79 -9.84
N GLU A 106 -9.47 -8.73 -10.39
CA GLU A 106 -9.82 -9.43 -11.64
C GLU A 106 -9.04 -8.89 -12.85
N LYS A 107 -8.89 -7.55 -12.95
CA LYS A 107 -8.04 -6.92 -13.97
C LYS A 107 -6.58 -7.32 -13.82
N GLU A 108 -6.06 -7.31 -12.59
CA GLU A 108 -4.68 -7.71 -12.31
C GLU A 108 -4.44 -9.17 -12.73
N LYS A 109 -5.35 -10.07 -12.35
CA LYS A 109 -5.31 -11.48 -12.75
C LYS A 109 -5.33 -11.65 -14.28
N ALA A 110 -6.18 -10.91 -14.99
CA ALA A 110 -6.22 -10.94 -16.45
C ALA A 110 -4.91 -10.43 -17.07
N GLY A 111 -4.29 -9.40 -16.48
CA GLY A 111 -2.97 -8.91 -16.88
C GLY A 111 -1.87 -9.95 -16.70
N HIS A 112 -1.84 -10.60 -15.54
CA HIS A 112 -0.90 -11.71 -15.27
C HIS A 112 -1.11 -12.88 -16.24
N GLU A 113 -2.34 -13.23 -16.58
CA GLU A 113 -2.65 -14.31 -17.53
C GLU A 113 -2.15 -13.98 -18.95
N GLN A 114 -2.29 -12.73 -19.39
CA GLN A 114 -1.76 -12.28 -20.68
C GLN A 114 -0.23 -12.33 -20.72
N GLU A 115 0.44 -11.90 -19.65
CA GLU A 115 1.90 -11.94 -19.58
C GLU A 115 2.42 -13.39 -19.54
N ILE A 116 1.75 -14.29 -18.82
CA ILE A 116 2.07 -15.72 -18.83
C ILE A 116 2.01 -16.26 -20.27
N LYS A 117 0.92 -16.01 -21.01
CA LYS A 117 0.78 -16.46 -22.41
C LYS A 117 1.90 -15.92 -23.31
N ARG A 118 2.29 -14.65 -23.11
CA ARG A 118 3.40 -14.03 -23.85
C ARG A 118 4.75 -14.70 -23.52
N LEU A 119 5.02 -14.93 -22.24
CA LEU A 119 6.26 -15.58 -21.80
C LEU A 119 6.33 -17.04 -22.26
N GLU A 120 5.21 -17.76 -22.27
CA GLU A 120 5.13 -19.11 -22.82
C GLU A 120 5.46 -19.14 -24.31
N ALA A 121 4.89 -18.21 -25.10
CA ALA A 121 5.19 -18.10 -26.53
C ALA A 121 6.69 -17.80 -26.77
N SER A 122 7.26 -16.86 -26.00
CA SER A 122 8.70 -16.54 -26.06
C SER A 122 9.57 -17.75 -25.69
N ASN A 123 9.19 -18.49 -24.66
CA ASN A 123 9.90 -19.70 -24.25
C ASN A 123 9.87 -20.79 -25.32
N VAL A 124 8.74 -20.98 -26.02
CA VAL A 124 8.64 -21.92 -27.15
C VAL A 124 9.61 -21.53 -28.26
N GLU A 125 9.64 -20.25 -28.62
CA GLU A 125 10.57 -19.72 -29.64
C GLU A 125 12.03 -19.89 -29.23
N LEU A 126 12.39 -19.55 -27.99
CA LEU A 126 13.75 -19.74 -27.48
C LEU A 126 14.16 -21.22 -27.49
N ARG A 127 13.26 -22.12 -27.10
CA ARG A 127 13.51 -23.57 -27.19
C ARG A 127 13.68 -24.04 -28.63
N HIS A 128 12.98 -23.45 -29.60
CA HIS A 128 13.19 -23.73 -31.01
C HIS A 128 14.59 -23.30 -31.45
N ARG A 129 14.97 -22.04 -31.20
CA ARG A 129 16.30 -21.51 -31.53
C ARG A 129 17.44 -22.30 -30.89
N MET A 130 17.27 -22.71 -29.64
CA MET A 130 18.26 -23.56 -28.96
C MET A 130 18.45 -24.90 -29.68
N ARG A 131 17.37 -25.50 -30.19
CA ARG A 131 17.44 -26.75 -30.97
C ARG A 131 18.15 -26.53 -32.31
N GLU A 132 17.83 -25.45 -33.02
CA GLU A 132 18.49 -25.09 -34.27
C GLU A 132 19.99 -24.87 -34.06
N TRP A 133 20.37 -24.08 -33.06
CA TRP A 133 21.78 -23.82 -32.74
C TRP A 133 22.53 -25.12 -32.39
N LYS A 134 21.89 -26.00 -31.61
CA LYS A 134 22.47 -27.31 -31.29
C LYS A 134 22.67 -28.15 -32.55
N SER A 135 21.70 -28.18 -33.44
CA SER A 135 21.81 -28.88 -34.73
C SER A 135 22.95 -28.34 -35.59
N LEU A 136 23.14 -27.01 -35.64
CA LEU A 136 24.24 -26.38 -36.36
C LEU A 136 25.60 -26.71 -35.74
N LYS A 137 25.70 -26.70 -34.41
CA LYS A 137 26.93 -27.06 -33.69
C LYS A 137 27.32 -28.52 -33.90
N ASP A 138 26.34 -29.42 -33.92
CA ASP A 138 26.55 -30.85 -34.12
C ASP A 138 26.81 -31.21 -35.60
N ASN A 139 26.56 -30.26 -36.53
CA ASN A 139 26.88 -30.41 -37.94
C ASN A 139 28.41 -30.32 -38.16
N LYS A 140 29.06 -31.48 -38.08
CA LYS A 140 30.52 -31.63 -38.23
C LYS A 140 31.05 -31.03 -39.53
N GLU A 141 30.31 -31.13 -40.63
CA GLU A 141 30.76 -30.62 -41.93
C GLU A 141 30.72 -29.08 -41.97
N LEU A 142 29.67 -28.47 -41.43
CA LEU A 142 29.59 -27.02 -41.29
C LEU A 142 30.70 -26.49 -40.37
N VAL A 143 30.93 -27.14 -39.22
CA VAL A 143 32.00 -26.74 -38.29
C VAL A 143 33.37 -26.85 -38.96
N LYS A 144 33.61 -27.93 -39.70
CA LYS A 144 34.86 -28.15 -40.42
C LYS A 144 35.09 -27.10 -41.51
N THR A 145 34.09 -26.80 -42.33
CA THR A 145 34.19 -25.79 -43.40
C THR A 145 34.48 -24.40 -42.84
N VAL A 146 33.77 -23.97 -41.79
CA VAL A 146 34.01 -22.69 -41.11
C VAL A 146 35.42 -22.65 -40.50
N THR A 147 35.87 -23.74 -39.88
CA THR A 147 37.21 -23.83 -39.28
C THR A 147 38.30 -23.75 -40.34
N ASN A 148 38.12 -24.43 -41.48
CA ASN A 148 39.08 -24.38 -42.58
C ASN A 148 39.17 -22.98 -43.18
N ALA A 149 38.05 -22.34 -43.48
CA ALA A 149 38.03 -20.96 -43.99
C ALA A 149 38.70 -19.98 -43.02
N ARG A 150 38.49 -20.16 -41.70
CA ARG A 150 39.18 -19.39 -40.67
C ARG A 150 40.69 -19.62 -40.68
N ASN A 151 41.13 -20.87 -40.80
CA ASN A 151 42.55 -21.21 -40.85
C ASN A 151 43.23 -20.65 -42.11
N GLU A 152 42.57 -20.74 -43.27
CA GLU A 152 43.04 -20.13 -44.52
C GLU A 152 43.15 -18.60 -44.41
N ALA A 153 42.11 -17.95 -43.89
CA ALA A 153 42.14 -16.50 -43.66
C ALA A 153 43.28 -16.08 -42.72
N ASN A 154 43.49 -16.83 -41.64
CA ASN A 154 44.59 -16.60 -40.71
C ASN A 154 45.95 -16.81 -41.37
N TYR A 155 46.09 -17.87 -42.17
CA TYR A 155 47.32 -18.15 -42.92
C TYR A 155 47.66 -17.03 -43.90
N HIS A 156 46.69 -16.57 -44.69
CA HIS A 156 46.89 -15.46 -45.62
C HIS A 156 47.19 -14.15 -44.89
N ARG A 157 46.53 -13.88 -43.77
CA ARG A 157 46.82 -12.73 -42.91
C ARG A 157 48.25 -12.78 -42.39
N GLN A 158 48.69 -13.93 -41.88
CA GLN A 158 50.04 -14.11 -41.36
C GLN A 158 51.08 -13.88 -42.47
N LYS A 159 50.90 -14.48 -43.64
CA LYS A 159 51.77 -14.24 -44.79
C LYS A 159 51.81 -12.77 -45.21
N ALA A 160 50.67 -12.09 -45.22
CA ALA A 160 50.61 -10.67 -45.56
C ALA A 160 51.40 -9.82 -44.55
N LEU A 161 51.28 -10.13 -43.25
CA LEU A 161 52.05 -9.46 -42.20
C LEU A 161 53.55 -9.75 -42.32
N GLU A 162 53.95 -10.98 -42.62
CA GLU A 162 55.36 -11.36 -42.86
C GLU A 162 55.95 -10.61 -44.06
N CYS A 163 55.24 -10.60 -45.20
CA CYS A 163 55.66 -9.84 -46.39
C CYS A 163 55.76 -8.34 -46.11
N MET A 164 54.79 -7.78 -45.38
CA MET A 164 54.80 -6.37 -44.97
C MET A 164 56.01 -6.10 -44.08
N SER A 165 56.28 -6.95 -43.10
CA SER A 165 57.42 -6.83 -42.19
C SER A 165 58.76 -6.87 -42.95
N MET A 166 58.91 -7.79 -43.92
CA MET A 166 60.11 -7.87 -44.76
C MET A 166 60.31 -6.60 -45.59
N TYR A 167 59.26 -6.11 -46.25
CA TYR A 167 59.32 -4.88 -47.05
C TYR A 167 59.70 -3.67 -46.16
N LEU A 168 59.06 -3.56 -45.00
CA LEU A 168 59.30 -2.51 -44.03
C LEU A 168 60.74 -2.52 -43.50
N LYS A 169 61.33 -3.69 -43.23
CA LYS A 169 62.76 -3.82 -42.85
C LYS A 169 63.69 -3.43 -43.99
N GLY A 170 63.43 -3.89 -45.21
CA GLY A 170 64.24 -3.49 -46.37
C GLY A 170 64.24 -1.98 -46.62
N GLN A 171 63.11 -1.30 -46.36
CA GLN A 171 63.05 0.17 -46.40
C GLN A 171 63.83 0.84 -45.26
N GLU A 172 63.88 0.25 -44.07
CA GLU A 172 64.69 0.75 -42.95
C GLU A 172 66.18 0.69 -43.30
N ASP A 173 66.64 -0.43 -43.84
CA ASP A 173 68.03 -0.64 -44.26
C ASP A 173 68.46 0.37 -45.35
N LEU A 174 67.55 0.70 -46.28
CA LEU A 174 67.79 1.65 -47.38
C LEU A 174 67.75 3.12 -46.94
N SER A 175 66.87 3.47 -45.99
CA SER A 175 66.66 4.88 -45.60
C SER A 175 67.48 5.33 -44.41
N GLY A 176 67.89 4.42 -43.51
CA GLY A 176 68.58 4.78 -42.26
C GLY A 176 67.76 5.66 -41.32
N VAL A 177 66.47 5.90 -41.62
CA VAL A 177 65.58 6.76 -40.83
C VAL A 177 64.80 5.87 -39.86
N LEU A 178 64.99 6.11 -38.55
CA LEU A 178 64.17 5.48 -37.51
C LEU A 178 62.69 5.79 -37.73
N LYS A 179 61.84 4.76 -37.70
CA LYS A 179 60.39 4.91 -37.83
C LYS A 179 59.80 5.55 -36.58
N LEU A 180 59.53 6.85 -36.68
CA LEU A 180 58.96 7.66 -35.61
C LEU A 180 57.67 7.05 -35.01
N TRP A 181 56.88 6.33 -35.81
CA TRP A 181 55.63 5.70 -35.34
C TRP A 181 55.84 4.47 -34.43
N LYS A 182 57.04 3.88 -34.40
CA LYS A 182 57.43 2.82 -33.45
C LYS A 182 58.07 3.36 -32.17
N MET A 183 58.29 4.67 -32.10
CA MET A 183 59.04 5.28 -31.01
C MET A 183 58.12 6.14 -30.17
N CYS A 184 58.33 6.12 -28.85
CA CYS A 184 57.69 7.10 -27.99
C CYS A 184 58.22 8.50 -28.30
N ASP A 185 57.35 9.46 -28.62
CA ASP A 185 57.76 10.84 -28.91
C ASP A 185 58.35 11.59 -27.72
N VAL A 186 58.14 11.06 -26.50
CA VAL A 186 58.63 11.64 -25.25
C VAL A 186 60.02 11.10 -24.90
N CYS A 187 60.15 9.79 -24.68
CA CYS A 187 61.41 9.18 -24.24
C CYS A 187 62.27 8.60 -25.38
N ARG A 188 61.78 8.61 -26.63
CA ARG A 188 62.46 8.06 -27.81
C ARG A 188 62.92 6.61 -27.62
N ARG A 189 62.17 5.81 -26.86
CA ARG A 189 62.33 4.34 -26.82
C ARG A 189 61.33 3.67 -27.75
N GLU A 190 61.73 2.55 -28.32
CA GLU A 190 60.86 1.72 -29.15
C GLU A 190 59.71 1.16 -28.30
N PHE A 191 58.52 1.14 -28.89
CA PHE A 191 57.36 0.52 -28.30
C PHE A 191 57.51 -1.00 -28.28
N GLY A 192 57.03 -1.62 -27.21
CA GLY A 192 57.08 -3.07 -27.05
C GLY A 192 55.93 -3.57 -26.19
N SER A 193 55.77 -4.88 -26.15
CA SER A 193 54.69 -5.52 -25.38
C SER A 193 54.93 -5.54 -23.87
N GLU A 194 56.11 -5.09 -23.42
CA GLU A 194 56.43 -4.98 -21.99
C GLU A 194 55.71 -3.79 -21.34
N PRO A 195 55.34 -3.87 -20.04
CA PRO A 195 54.59 -2.82 -19.37
C PRO A 195 55.20 -1.42 -19.53
N ASN A 196 56.53 -1.28 -19.48
CA ASN A 196 57.18 0.04 -19.53
C ASN A 196 57.21 0.65 -20.95
N THR A 197 57.22 -0.18 -21.99
CA THR A 197 57.30 0.24 -23.39
C THR A 197 55.98 0.10 -24.13
N THR A 198 54.91 -0.34 -23.46
CA THR A 198 53.59 -0.52 -24.06
C THR A 198 53.05 0.84 -24.58
N PRO A 199 52.76 0.96 -25.89
CA PRO A 199 52.19 2.17 -26.45
C PRO A 199 50.73 2.30 -26.04
N ARG A 200 50.35 3.46 -25.52
CA ARG A 200 48.98 3.75 -25.08
C ARG A 200 48.48 5.03 -25.71
N VAL A 201 47.21 5.02 -26.11
CA VAL A 201 46.56 6.13 -26.81
C VAL A 201 45.89 7.04 -25.79
N LEU A 202 46.37 8.28 -25.69
CA LEU A 202 45.74 9.32 -24.89
C LEU A 202 44.39 9.72 -25.48
N PHE A 203 43.51 10.36 -24.69
CA PHE A 203 42.19 10.83 -25.18
C PHE A 203 42.26 11.81 -26.36
N CYS A 204 43.39 12.48 -26.54
CA CYS A 204 43.64 13.36 -27.69
C CYS A 204 44.12 12.62 -28.96
N GLY A 205 44.29 11.29 -28.90
CA GLY A 205 44.75 10.46 -30.02
C GLY A 205 46.27 10.24 -30.09
N HIS A 206 47.07 10.98 -29.34
CA HIS A 206 48.52 10.78 -29.32
C HIS A 206 48.91 9.49 -28.60
N THR A 207 49.94 8.81 -29.10
CA THR A 207 50.47 7.58 -28.51
C THR A 207 51.80 7.86 -27.79
N ILE A 208 51.89 7.46 -26.52
CA ILE A 208 53.14 7.49 -25.73
C ILE A 208 53.26 6.20 -24.93
N CYS A 209 54.47 5.87 -24.45
CA CYS A 209 54.66 4.64 -23.69
C CYS A 209 54.05 4.77 -22.29
N GLU A 210 53.61 3.65 -21.72
CA GLU A 210 53.01 3.56 -20.39
C GLU A 210 53.90 4.17 -19.30
N ASP A 211 55.21 3.90 -19.33
CA ASP A 211 56.15 4.54 -18.39
C ASP A 211 56.15 6.08 -18.50
N CYS A 212 56.05 6.64 -19.71
CA CYS A 212 55.92 8.10 -19.86
C CYS A 212 54.58 8.63 -19.35
N ILE A 213 53.50 7.84 -19.44
CA ILE A 213 52.21 8.23 -18.88
C ILE A 213 52.31 8.31 -17.35
N ASP A 214 52.87 7.28 -16.72
CA ASP A 214 53.02 7.22 -15.26
C ASP A 214 53.83 8.42 -14.72
N HIS A 215 54.85 8.86 -15.46
CA HIS A 215 55.65 10.03 -15.09
C HIS A 215 54.94 11.39 -15.32
N ILE A 216 53.91 11.44 -16.17
CA ILE A 216 53.21 12.69 -16.55
C ILE A 216 51.90 12.86 -15.77
N ILE A 217 51.28 11.77 -15.29
CA ILE A 217 50.11 11.83 -14.42
C ILE A 217 50.47 12.57 -13.13
N LYS A 218 49.65 13.57 -12.77
CA LYS A 218 49.76 14.32 -11.51
C LYS A 218 48.43 14.24 -10.78
N GLY A 219 48.35 13.37 -9.79
CA GLY A 219 47.10 13.09 -9.07
C GLY A 219 46.06 12.50 -10.01
N HIS A 220 44.97 13.22 -10.26
CA HIS A 220 43.84 12.77 -11.09
C HIS A 220 43.83 13.40 -12.49
N ALA A 221 44.95 13.97 -12.93
CA ALA A 221 45.04 14.72 -14.18
C ALA A 221 46.27 14.35 -14.99
N LEU A 222 46.11 14.39 -16.32
CA LEU A 222 47.18 14.26 -17.29
C LEU A 222 47.05 15.36 -18.33
N ARG A 223 48.18 15.99 -18.66
CA ARG A 223 48.29 16.91 -19.79
C ARG A 223 49.14 16.27 -20.87
N CYS A 224 48.59 16.12 -22.08
CA CYS A 224 49.34 15.53 -23.19
C CYS A 224 50.60 16.37 -23.49
N PRO A 225 51.80 15.77 -23.57
CA PRO A 225 53.03 16.50 -23.86
C PRO A 225 53.10 17.02 -25.30
N LEU A 226 52.30 16.46 -26.21
CA LEU A 226 52.36 16.74 -27.65
C LEU A 226 51.42 17.87 -28.08
N CYS A 227 50.18 17.86 -27.58
CA CYS A 227 49.17 18.88 -27.94
C CYS A 227 48.65 19.68 -26.75
N ARG A 228 49.10 19.39 -25.52
CA ARG A 228 48.69 20.05 -24.27
C ARG A 228 47.21 19.90 -23.90
N SER A 229 46.48 19.04 -24.61
CA SER A 229 45.12 18.63 -24.24
C SER A 229 45.10 18.04 -22.83
N PHE A 230 44.10 18.46 -22.07
CA PHE A 230 43.96 18.11 -20.66
C PHE A 230 42.95 16.99 -20.49
N CYS A 231 43.27 16.04 -19.61
CA CYS A 231 42.40 14.98 -19.18
C CYS A 231 42.33 14.99 -17.65
N TYR A 232 41.12 14.83 -17.12
CA TYR A 232 40.89 14.61 -15.70
C TYR A 232 40.03 13.35 -15.52
N LYS A 233 40.46 12.47 -14.62
CA LYS A 233 39.69 11.30 -14.21
C LYS A 233 40.08 10.90 -12.78
N PRO A 234 39.12 10.59 -11.89
CA PRO A 234 39.43 10.01 -10.59
C PRO A 234 40.27 8.73 -10.76
N ASP A 235 41.28 8.57 -9.92
CA ASP A 235 42.20 7.42 -9.92
C ASP A 235 42.86 7.13 -11.29
N LEU A 236 43.16 8.18 -12.06
CA LEU A 236 43.83 8.06 -13.35
C LEU A 236 45.19 7.37 -13.21
N ASP A 237 45.37 6.28 -13.96
CA ASP A 237 46.62 5.55 -14.13
C ASP A 237 46.88 5.31 -15.63
N ALA A 238 48.03 4.74 -15.98
CA ALA A 238 48.30 4.40 -17.37
C ALA A 238 47.34 3.35 -17.95
N ASN A 239 46.81 2.43 -17.14
CA ASN A 239 45.91 1.36 -17.58
C ASN A 239 44.57 1.87 -18.13
N HIS A 240 44.15 3.07 -17.74
CA HIS A 240 42.97 3.72 -18.28
C HIS A 240 43.08 4.09 -19.77
N PHE A 241 44.29 4.14 -20.32
CA PHE A 241 44.51 4.43 -21.73
C PHE A 241 44.62 3.12 -22.53
N PRO A 242 43.85 2.96 -23.62
CA PRO A 242 43.87 1.74 -24.41
C PRO A 242 45.24 1.50 -25.06
N LYS A 243 45.66 0.24 -25.11
CA LYS A 243 46.88 -0.19 -25.81
C LYS A 243 46.74 0.06 -27.31
N ASN A 244 47.79 0.61 -27.92
CA ASN A 244 47.86 0.79 -29.36
C ASN A 244 48.47 -0.46 -30.01
N PHE A 245 47.63 -1.45 -30.35
CA PHE A 245 48.09 -2.68 -31.00
C PHE A 245 48.71 -2.43 -32.38
N LEU A 246 48.34 -1.35 -33.09
CA LEU A 246 48.96 -1.01 -34.37
C LEU A 246 50.43 -0.61 -34.25
N ALA A 247 50.81 -0.02 -33.11
CA ALA A 247 52.20 0.32 -32.82
C ALA A 247 53.02 -0.91 -32.35
N LEU A 248 52.37 -2.04 -32.04
CA LEU A 248 53.00 -3.29 -31.61
C LEU A 248 53.10 -4.34 -32.72
N ASP A 249 52.09 -4.43 -33.60
CA ASP A 249 51.87 -5.58 -34.49
C ASP A 249 52.40 -5.39 -35.94
N MET A 250 53.23 -4.37 -36.19
CA MET A 250 53.83 -4.08 -37.51
C MET A 250 55.36 -4.16 -37.46
#